data_AF-A0A1X7JAK4-F1
#
_entry.id   AF-A0A1X7JAK4-F1
#
_cell.length_a   1.000
_cell.length_b   1.000
_cell.length_c   1.000
_cell.angle_alpha   90.00
_cell.angle_beta   90.00
_cell.angle_gamma   90.00
#
_symmetry.space_group_name_H-M   'P 1'
#
loop_
_entity.id
_entity.type
_entity.pdbx_description
1 polymer ?
#
loop_
_entity_poly.entity_id
_entity_poly.type
_entity_poly.pdbx_seq_one_letter_code
_entity_poly.pdbx_strand_id
1 'polypeptide(L)'
;MNSMPNLYEIHNLDRSASSEDLGYALVQRDLEMEQQFISETDDRRRRLQTAFAVLADDQRRATYDDALNASLRMSWSDLEHLGNFGTFPDASLRPEPYPEPQQQPGANAYNYPTYTPDSPQSGPVGNPFGHPSPYTASVPAPQGYGMTGAVPGAYVDRPSALKRLGLLIIDGLAFSLVASVVLVGMDTEAALGAMLYALLGAAWFVGFEVLTGASPAKHLFGYEVRDRETGDKLSWEQSAKRQWWRLINIVPGIGSLISFFGMIAIGMSIKQDNGFIGSHDRWAGAEVARKSGR
;
A
#
# COMPACT_ATOMS: atom_id res chain seq x y z
N MET A 1 -4.56 -11.43 -34.10
CA MET A 1 -3.14 -11.43 -33.70
C MET A 1 -2.95 -10.21 -32.81
N ASN A 2 -2.73 -10.35 -31.50
CA ASN A 2 -2.75 -9.21 -30.58
C ASN A 2 -1.35 -8.61 -30.42
N SER A 3 -1.16 -7.44 -31.03
CA SER A 3 -0.03 -6.54 -30.82
C SER A 3 -0.14 -5.83 -29.46
N MET A 4 0.97 -5.27 -28.95
CA MET A 4 0.99 -4.48 -27.72
C MET A 4 -0.05 -3.35 -27.75
N PRO A 5 -0.82 -3.12 -26.67
CA PRO A 5 -1.77 -2.00 -26.61
C PRO A 5 -1.03 -0.66 -26.75
N ASN A 6 -1.38 0.11 -27.79
CA ASN A 6 -0.88 1.47 -27.97
C ASN A 6 -1.72 2.45 -27.15
N LEU A 7 -1.23 2.83 -25.97
CA LEU A 7 -1.92 3.68 -25.00
C LEU A 7 -2.17 5.08 -25.55
N TYR A 8 -1.29 5.58 -26.43
CA TYR A 8 -1.48 6.89 -27.07
C TYR A 8 -2.67 6.86 -28.03
N GLU A 9 -2.78 5.82 -28.85
CA GLU A 9 -3.90 5.67 -29.78
C GLU A 9 -5.21 5.39 -29.05
N ILE A 10 -5.17 4.47 -28.07
CA ILE A 10 -6.35 4.04 -27.31
C ILE A 10 -6.99 5.21 -26.55
N HIS A 11 -6.17 6.11 -26.03
CA HIS A 11 -6.63 7.26 -25.27
C HIS A 11 -6.59 8.58 -26.05
N ASN A 12 -6.30 8.55 -27.36
CA ASN A 12 -6.16 9.73 -28.21
C ASN A 12 -5.28 10.81 -27.56
N LEU A 13 -4.04 10.43 -27.24
CA LEU A 13 -3.04 11.26 -26.58
C LEU A 13 -1.90 11.60 -27.54
N ASP A 14 -1.32 12.79 -27.37
CA ASP A 14 -0.14 13.21 -28.12
C ASP A 14 1.13 12.60 -27.53
N ARG A 15 1.78 11.68 -28.27
CA ARG A 15 3.02 11.03 -27.87
C ARG A 15 4.18 12.01 -27.63
N SER A 16 4.12 13.22 -28.18
CA SER A 16 5.14 14.25 -27.98
C SER A 16 4.96 15.06 -26.69
N ALA A 17 3.80 14.96 -26.02
CA ALA A 17 3.52 15.69 -24.79
C ALA A 17 4.38 15.21 -23.61
N SER A 18 4.51 16.04 -22.57
CA SER A 18 5.21 15.65 -21.33
C SER A 18 4.42 14.58 -20.56
N SER A 19 5.09 13.79 -19.73
CA SER A 19 4.42 12.75 -18.92
C SER A 19 3.43 13.38 -17.93
N GLU A 20 3.71 14.59 -17.45
CA GLU A 20 2.80 15.38 -16.63
C GLU A 20 1.52 15.75 -17.39
N ASP A 21 1.63 16.27 -18.63
CA ASP A 21 0.48 16.62 -19.46
C ASP A 21 -0.37 15.40 -19.82
N LEU A 22 0.27 14.28 -20.11
CA LEU A 22 -0.40 12.99 -20.35
C LEU A 22 -1.15 12.52 -19.09
N GLY A 23 -0.53 12.68 -17.92
CA GLY A 23 -1.16 12.42 -16.63
C GLY A 23 -2.43 13.25 -16.42
N TYR A 24 -2.38 14.55 -16.66
CA TYR A 24 -3.56 15.42 -16.56
C TYR A 24 -4.67 15.02 -17.54
N ALA A 25 -4.32 14.73 -18.80
CA ALA A 25 -5.29 14.31 -19.81
C ALA A 25 -6.01 12.99 -19.47
N LEU A 26 -5.32 12.09 -18.76
CA LEU A 26 -5.87 10.81 -18.30
C LEU A 26 -6.75 10.98 -17.05
N VAL A 27 -6.34 11.85 -16.11
CA VAL A 27 -7.15 12.18 -14.92
C VAL A 27 -8.46 12.87 -15.32
N GLN A 28 -8.41 13.80 -16.27
CA GLN A 28 -9.62 14.45 -16.77
C GLN A 28 -10.62 13.44 -17.35
N ARG A 29 -10.13 12.44 -18.09
CA ARG A 29 -10.98 11.37 -18.61
C ARG A 29 -11.54 10.46 -17.52
N ASP A 30 -10.82 10.23 -16.42
CA ASP A 30 -11.34 9.47 -15.29
C ASP A 30 -12.52 10.21 -14.63
N LEU A 31 -12.40 11.54 -14.50
CA LEU A 31 -13.46 12.39 -13.99
C LEU A 31 -14.70 12.38 -14.91
N GLU A 32 -14.52 12.38 -16.23
CA GLU A 32 -15.62 12.24 -17.19
C GLU A 32 -16.33 10.88 -17.04
N MET A 33 -15.59 9.80 -16.78
CA MET A 33 -16.17 8.48 -16.51
C MET A 33 -16.93 8.43 -15.17
N GLU A 34 -16.41 9.10 -14.15
CA GLU A 34 -17.08 9.22 -12.84
C GLU A 34 -18.41 9.99 -12.98
N GLN A 35 -18.44 11.08 -13.74
CA GLN A 35 -19.67 11.84 -14.04
C GLN A 35 -20.72 11.01 -14.80
N GLN A 36 -20.26 9.99 -15.54
CA GLN A 36 -21.12 9.02 -16.24
C GLN A 36 -21.55 7.84 -15.36
N PHE A 37 -21.26 7.88 -14.05
CA PHE A 37 -21.53 6.81 -13.08
C PHE A 37 -20.87 5.46 -13.44
N ILE A 38 -19.73 5.50 -14.13
CA ILE A 38 -18.95 4.30 -14.45
C ILE A 38 -18.17 3.88 -13.20
N SER A 39 -18.41 2.65 -12.75
CA SER A 39 -17.76 2.08 -11.56
C SER A 39 -16.23 2.01 -11.71
N GLU A 40 -15.50 2.15 -10.60
CA GLU A 40 -14.04 1.93 -10.56
C GLU A 40 -13.66 0.49 -10.95
N THR A 41 -14.59 -0.45 -10.79
CA THR A 41 -14.40 -1.86 -11.16
C THR A 41 -14.62 -2.13 -12.64
N ASP A 42 -15.12 -1.16 -13.41
CA ASP A 42 -15.29 -1.29 -14.87
C ASP A 42 -13.91 -1.42 -15.54
N ASP A 43 -13.80 -2.38 -16.46
CA ASP A 43 -12.56 -2.66 -17.18
C ASP A 43 -12.02 -1.43 -17.93
N ARG A 44 -12.90 -0.53 -18.39
CA ARG A 44 -12.49 0.70 -19.08
C ARG A 44 -11.75 1.64 -18.13
N ARG A 45 -12.23 1.77 -16.90
CA ARG A 45 -11.63 2.64 -15.89
C ARG A 45 -10.32 2.04 -15.35
N ARG A 46 -10.26 0.71 -15.20
CA ARG A 46 -9.01 -0.01 -14.87
C ARG A 46 -7.92 0.16 -15.95
N ARG A 47 -8.30 0.09 -17.23
CA ARG A 47 -7.35 0.34 -18.35
C ARG A 47 -6.85 1.77 -18.37
N LEU A 48 -7.73 2.75 -18.09
CA LEU A 48 -7.35 4.15 -17.98
C LEU A 48 -6.36 4.39 -16.83
N GLN A 49 -6.58 3.75 -15.67
CA GLN A 49 -5.65 3.78 -14.54
C GLN A 49 -4.30 3.13 -14.88
N THR A 50 -4.31 2.02 -15.63
CA THR A 50 -3.09 1.38 -16.12
C THR A 50 -2.32 2.32 -17.05
N ALA A 51 -3.02 3.00 -17.96
CA ALA A 51 -2.41 3.99 -18.84
C ALA A 51 -1.80 5.14 -18.06
N PHE A 52 -2.48 5.63 -17.02
CA PHE A 52 -1.96 6.68 -16.13
C PHE A 52 -0.69 6.20 -15.41
N ALA A 53 -0.72 5.01 -14.80
CA ALA A 53 0.41 4.46 -14.06
C ALA A 53 1.68 4.24 -14.91
N VAL A 54 1.50 4.06 -16.22
CA VAL A 54 2.58 3.88 -17.20
C VAL A 54 3.04 5.21 -17.80
N LEU A 55 2.12 6.07 -18.25
CA LEU A 55 2.45 7.27 -19.03
C LEU A 55 2.74 8.52 -18.19
N ALA A 56 2.27 8.58 -16.94
CA ALA A 56 2.47 9.76 -16.07
C ALA A 56 3.85 9.79 -15.38
N ASP A 57 4.65 8.74 -15.51
CA ASP A 57 6.00 8.63 -14.97
C ASP A 57 7.02 8.49 -16.11
N ASP A 58 8.06 9.32 -16.12
CA ASP A 58 9.03 9.39 -17.21
C ASP A 58 9.78 8.06 -17.43
N GLN A 59 10.15 7.37 -16.35
CA GLN A 59 10.94 6.14 -16.44
C GLN A 59 10.10 4.98 -16.97
N ARG A 60 8.86 4.85 -16.48
CA ARG A 60 7.92 3.82 -16.95
C ARG A 60 7.48 4.06 -18.37
N ARG A 61 7.24 5.32 -18.73
CA ARG A 61 6.92 5.73 -20.09
C ARG A 61 8.06 5.41 -21.05
N ALA A 62 9.32 5.69 -20.68
CA ALA A 62 10.47 5.32 -21.49
C ALA A 62 10.52 3.80 -21.74
N THR A 63 10.32 3.00 -20.70
CA THR A 63 10.27 1.53 -20.81
C THR A 63 9.13 1.05 -21.72
N TYR A 64 7.97 1.70 -21.62
CA TYR A 64 6.82 1.45 -22.48
C TYR A 64 7.11 1.84 -23.94
N ASP A 65 7.69 3.01 -24.17
CA ASP A 65 8.02 3.52 -25.50
C ASP A 65 9.06 2.66 -26.20
N ASP A 66 10.07 2.17 -25.47
CA ASP A 66 11.07 1.23 -25.99
C ASP A 66 10.41 -0.08 -26.44
N ALA A 67 9.52 -0.64 -25.63
CA ALA A 67 8.79 -1.87 -25.98
C ALA A 67 7.83 -1.67 -27.15
N LEU A 68 7.17 -0.51 -27.23
CA LEU A 68 6.30 -0.14 -28.34
C LEU A 68 7.10 0.02 -29.65
N ASN A 69 8.25 0.69 -29.58
CA ASN A 69 9.15 0.87 -30.73
C ASN A 69 9.76 -0.47 -31.19
N ALA A 70 10.08 -1.36 -30.26
CA ALA A 70 10.54 -2.72 -30.53
C ALA A 70 9.43 -3.66 -31.01
N SER A 71 8.18 -3.19 -31.10
CA SER A 71 7.02 -3.99 -31.53
C SER A 71 6.86 -5.29 -30.72
N LEU A 72 7.14 -5.23 -29.42
CA LEU A 72 7.02 -6.39 -28.54
C LEU A 72 5.56 -6.85 -28.44
N ARG A 73 5.38 -8.14 -28.10
CA ARG A 73 4.06 -8.70 -27.80
C ARG A 73 3.82 -8.62 -26.29
N MET A 74 3.10 -7.58 -25.90
CA MET A 74 2.71 -7.32 -24.51
C MET A 74 1.19 -7.33 -24.38
N SER A 75 0.69 -7.84 -23.26
CA SER A 75 -0.73 -7.79 -22.91
C SER A 75 -1.05 -6.58 -22.02
N TRP A 76 -2.33 -6.36 -21.75
CA TRP A 76 -2.75 -5.40 -20.70
C TRP A 76 -2.24 -5.77 -19.31
N SER A 77 -2.09 -7.07 -19.00
CA SER A 77 -1.54 -7.49 -17.71
C SER A 77 -0.05 -7.17 -17.60
N ASP A 78 0.69 -7.22 -18.71
CA ASP A 78 2.09 -6.81 -18.74
C ASP A 78 2.24 -5.30 -18.53
N LEU A 79 1.30 -4.49 -19.06
CA LEU A 79 1.24 -3.05 -18.83
C LEU A 79 0.83 -2.70 -17.39
N GLU A 80 -0.08 -3.47 -16.80
CA GLU A 80 -0.45 -3.33 -15.39
C GLU A 80 0.74 -3.67 -14.48
N HIS A 81 1.49 -4.72 -14.81
CA HIS A 81 2.74 -5.05 -14.13
C HIS A 81 3.77 -3.91 -14.27
N LEU A 82 3.95 -3.35 -15.48
CA LEU A 82 4.81 -2.18 -15.68
C LEU A 82 4.36 -0.98 -14.84
N GLY A 83 3.06 -0.69 -14.79
CA GLY A 83 2.50 0.39 -13.99
C GLY A 83 2.67 0.20 -12.48
N ASN A 84 2.69 -1.04 -12.00
CA ASN A 84 2.84 -1.35 -10.58
C ASN A 84 4.31 -1.46 -10.14
N PHE A 85 5.15 -2.08 -10.96
CA PHE A 85 6.50 -2.51 -10.59
C PHE A 85 7.61 -1.77 -11.34
N GLY A 86 7.29 -1.02 -12.40
CA GLY A 86 8.25 -0.27 -13.20
C GLY A 86 9.06 -1.11 -14.20
N THR A 87 8.80 -2.41 -14.29
CA THR A 87 9.43 -3.33 -15.27
C THR A 87 8.40 -4.29 -15.86
N PHE A 88 8.67 -4.81 -17.06
CA PHE A 88 7.90 -5.93 -17.59
C PHE A 88 8.19 -7.22 -16.81
N PRO A 89 7.23 -8.17 -16.75
CA PRO A 89 7.45 -9.47 -16.15
C PRO A 89 8.47 -10.28 -16.97
N ASP A 90 9.25 -11.11 -16.29
CA ASP A 90 10.21 -12.01 -16.94
C ASP A 90 9.46 -12.95 -17.91
N ALA A 91 9.99 -13.11 -19.13
CA ALA A 91 9.36 -13.92 -20.17
C ALA A 91 9.21 -15.39 -19.74
N SER A 92 10.10 -15.88 -18.87
CA SER A 92 10.04 -17.23 -18.30
C SER A 92 8.93 -17.44 -17.27
N LEU A 93 8.32 -16.36 -16.76
CA LEU A 93 7.20 -16.41 -15.80
C LEU A 93 5.83 -16.30 -16.51
N ARG A 94 5.82 -16.20 -17.84
CA ARG A 94 4.58 -16.18 -18.62
C ARG A 94 3.99 -17.60 -18.68
N PRO A 95 2.75 -17.82 -18.22
CA PRO A 95 2.05 -19.07 -18.48
C PRO A 95 1.91 -19.23 -19.99
N GLU A 96 2.50 -20.28 -20.57
CA GLU A 96 2.27 -20.65 -21.96
C GLU A 96 0.75 -20.81 -22.19
N PRO A 97 0.18 -20.31 -23.31
CA PRO A 97 -1.20 -20.58 -23.64
C PRO A 97 -1.38 -22.09 -23.76
N TYR A 98 -2.28 -22.67 -22.95
CA TYR A 98 -2.69 -24.05 -23.13
C TYR A 98 -3.16 -24.24 -24.59
N PRO A 99 -2.61 -25.20 -25.35
CA PRO A 99 -3.17 -25.53 -26.65
C PRO A 99 -4.61 -25.99 -26.46
N GLU A 100 -5.55 -25.39 -27.20
CA GLU A 100 -6.97 -25.78 -27.20
C GLU A 100 -7.08 -27.29 -27.50
N PRO A 101 -7.71 -28.08 -26.62
CA PRO A 101 -7.94 -29.49 -26.91
C PRO A 101 -9.01 -29.65 -27.99
N GLN A 102 -8.65 -30.28 -29.11
CA GLN A 102 -9.61 -30.87 -30.04
C GLN A 102 -10.56 -31.80 -29.27
N GLN A 103 -11.87 -31.55 -29.41
CA GLN A 103 -12.93 -32.34 -28.79
C GLN A 103 -12.94 -33.78 -29.35
N GLN A 104 -12.87 -34.79 -28.48
CA GLN A 104 -13.62 -36.03 -28.64
C GLN A 104 -13.85 -36.73 -27.27
N PRO A 105 -14.97 -37.48 -27.11
CA PRO A 105 -15.70 -37.60 -25.85
C PRO A 105 -15.33 -38.84 -25.02
N GLY A 106 -15.32 -38.71 -23.69
CA GLY A 106 -15.21 -39.86 -22.79
C GLY A 106 -15.15 -39.52 -21.30
N ALA A 107 -16.21 -39.87 -20.58
CA ALA A 107 -16.49 -39.66 -19.15
C ALA A 107 -15.42 -40.13 -18.14
N ASN A 108 -15.18 -39.35 -17.07
CA ASN A 108 -15.59 -39.63 -15.68
C ASN A 108 -14.71 -38.99 -14.58
N ALA A 109 -15.42 -38.29 -13.68
CA ALA A 109 -15.31 -38.21 -12.22
C ALA A 109 -13.98 -37.83 -11.51
N TYR A 110 -14.10 -36.72 -10.77
CA TYR A 110 -13.17 -36.12 -9.79
C TYR A 110 -12.73 -37.08 -8.66
N ASN A 111 -11.45 -37.00 -8.27
CA ASN A 111 -10.96 -37.49 -6.98
C ASN A 111 -9.89 -36.53 -6.41
N TYR A 112 -10.11 -36.00 -5.20
CA TYR A 112 -9.14 -35.20 -4.45
C TYR A 112 -8.44 -36.08 -3.40
N PRO A 113 -7.11 -36.13 -3.31
CA PRO A 113 -6.43 -36.85 -2.21
C PRO A 113 -6.39 -36.00 -0.94
N THR A 114 -6.89 -36.58 0.16
CA THR A 114 -6.71 -36.12 1.54
C THR A 114 -5.40 -36.68 2.08
N TYR A 115 -4.54 -35.87 2.69
CA TYR A 115 -3.31 -36.33 3.37
C TYR A 115 -3.49 -36.32 4.89
N THR A 116 -3.28 -37.47 5.52
CA THR A 116 -3.04 -37.65 6.96
C THR A 116 -1.54 -37.61 7.26
N PRO A 117 -1.08 -37.01 8.36
CA PRO A 117 0.36 -36.93 8.68
C PRO A 117 0.82 -38.15 9.50
N ASP A 118 1.88 -38.82 9.03
CA ASP A 118 2.65 -39.81 9.81
C ASP A 118 4.02 -39.23 10.25
N SER A 119 4.44 -39.63 11.44
CA SER A 119 5.63 -39.20 12.19
C SER A 119 6.98 -39.73 11.63
N PRO A 120 8.14 -39.12 12.00
CA PRO A 120 9.38 -39.22 11.23
C PRO A 120 10.33 -40.35 11.65
N GLN A 121 11.00 -40.98 10.67
CA GLN A 121 12.13 -41.89 10.90
C GLN A 121 13.34 -41.53 10.01
N SER A 122 14.51 -41.52 10.65
CA SER A 122 15.81 -41.04 10.16
C SER A 122 16.60 -42.08 9.35
N GLY A 123 17.21 -41.67 8.22
CA GLY A 123 18.26 -42.44 7.52
C GLY A 123 18.55 -41.92 6.09
N PRO A 124 19.82 -41.89 5.62
CA PRO A 124 20.23 -41.04 4.50
C PRO A 124 20.13 -41.75 3.14
N VAL A 125 19.60 -41.08 2.12
CA VAL A 125 19.65 -41.52 0.71
C VAL A 125 20.16 -40.37 -0.16
N GLY A 126 21.25 -40.63 -0.87
CA GLY A 126 21.99 -39.66 -1.67
C GLY A 126 21.23 -39.16 -2.91
N ASN A 127 21.47 -37.89 -3.24
CA ASN A 127 20.86 -37.18 -4.36
C ASN A 127 21.62 -37.48 -5.68
N PRO A 128 20.95 -37.98 -6.75
CA PRO A 128 21.62 -38.38 -8.00
C PRO A 128 21.81 -37.26 -9.04
N PHE A 129 21.71 -35.98 -8.66
CA PHE A 129 21.94 -34.85 -9.58
C PHE A 129 22.98 -33.88 -9.01
N GLY A 130 24.25 -34.27 -9.11
CA GLY A 130 25.40 -33.42 -8.81
C GLY A 130 26.25 -33.19 -10.07
N HIS A 131 26.06 -32.05 -10.73
CA HIS A 131 27.10 -31.40 -11.52
C HIS A 131 27.07 -29.88 -11.30
N PRO A 132 28.24 -29.22 -11.25
CA PRO A 132 28.41 -27.89 -10.64
C PRO A 132 28.10 -26.75 -11.61
N SER A 133 27.38 -25.72 -11.14
CA SER A 133 27.30 -24.41 -11.79
C SER A 133 28.04 -23.38 -10.93
N PRO A 134 28.96 -22.55 -11.48
CA PRO A 134 29.89 -21.74 -10.69
C PRO A 134 29.36 -20.38 -10.21
N TYR A 135 28.05 -20.13 -10.23
CA TYR A 135 27.49 -18.86 -9.75
C TYR A 135 26.65 -19.07 -8.49
N THR A 136 27.31 -19.01 -7.34
CA THR A 136 26.64 -18.88 -6.04
C THR A 136 26.42 -17.40 -5.75
N ALA A 137 25.25 -16.88 -6.14
CA ALA A 137 24.73 -15.68 -5.51
C ALA A 137 24.11 -16.11 -4.17
N SER A 138 24.83 -15.87 -3.08
CA SER A 138 24.33 -16.08 -1.72
C SER A 138 23.13 -15.16 -1.49
N VAL A 139 21.92 -15.71 -1.58
CA VAL A 139 20.71 -15.06 -1.06
C VAL A 139 20.73 -15.24 0.46
N PRO A 140 20.87 -14.18 1.28
CA PRO A 140 20.79 -14.34 2.72
C PRO A 140 19.33 -14.65 3.09
N ALA A 141 19.11 -15.78 3.75
CA ALA A 141 17.84 -16.09 4.38
C ALA A 141 17.46 -14.99 5.39
N PRO A 142 16.18 -14.61 5.54
CA PRO A 142 15.78 -13.66 6.58
C PRO A 142 15.93 -14.34 7.94
N GLN A 143 17.08 -14.13 8.58
CA GLN A 143 17.30 -14.50 9.97
C GLN A 143 16.53 -13.51 10.84
N GLY A 144 15.40 -13.98 11.37
CA GLY A 144 14.78 -13.33 12.51
C GLY A 144 15.69 -13.51 13.72
N TYR A 145 16.14 -12.42 14.32
CA TYR A 145 16.37 -12.27 15.76
C TYR A 145 16.66 -10.79 16.04
N GLY A 146 16.02 -10.25 17.09
CA GLY A 146 16.10 -8.84 17.44
C GLY A 146 17.54 -8.37 17.66
N MET A 147 17.87 -7.21 17.09
CA MET A 147 19.05 -6.46 17.46
C MET A 147 18.77 -4.97 17.32
N THR A 148 18.85 -4.30 18.46
CA THR A 148 18.96 -2.87 18.65
C THR A 148 20.15 -2.33 17.85
N GLY A 149 19.90 -1.46 16.87
CA GLY A 149 20.94 -0.81 16.08
C GLY A 149 20.51 -0.61 14.64
N ALA A 150 20.20 0.64 14.28
CA ALA A 150 19.87 1.02 12.92
C ALA A 150 21.00 0.61 11.95
N VAL A 151 20.74 -0.41 11.13
CA VAL A 151 21.59 -0.73 9.97
C VAL A 151 21.22 0.26 8.86
N PRO A 152 22.13 1.15 8.43
CA PRO A 152 21.87 2.06 7.33
C PRO A 152 21.64 1.23 6.05
N GLY A 153 20.43 1.32 5.48
CA GLY A 153 20.08 0.66 4.22
C GLY A 153 19.12 -0.54 4.31
N ALA A 154 18.63 -0.90 5.50
CA ALA A 154 17.52 -1.86 5.59
C ALA A 154 16.23 -1.23 5.00
N TYR A 155 15.62 -1.89 4.02
CA TYR A 155 14.32 -1.47 3.50
C TYR A 155 13.28 -1.57 4.61
N VAL A 156 12.72 -0.43 5.02
CA VAL A 156 11.63 -0.37 6.00
C VAL A 156 10.32 -0.27 5.22
N ASP A 157 9.46 -1.27 5.34
CA ASP A 157 8.12 -1.27 4.75
C ASP A 157 7.25 -0.24 5.48
N ARG A 158 6.97 0.88 4.81
CA ARG A 158 6.18 1.99 5.33
C ARG A 158 4.89 2.12 4.52
N PRO A 159 3.72 2.25 5.17
CA PRO A 159 2.46 2.31 4.46
C PRO A 159 2.31 3.62 3.69
N SER A 160 1.78 3.52 2.47
CA SER A 160 1.42 4.66 1.61
C SER A 160 0.36 5.57 2.25
N ALA A 161 0.18 6.77 1.68
CA ALA A 161 -0.83 7.74 2.15
C ALA A 161 -2.24 7.14 2.19
N LEU A 162 -2.66 6.45 1.12
CA LEU A 162 -3.98 5.82 1.05
C LEU A 162 -4.15 4.70 2.08
N LYS A 163 -3.10 3.87 2.28
CA LYS A 163 -3.15 2.83 3.31
C LYS A 163 -3.28 3.44 4.70
N ARG A 164 -2.54 4.52 4.99
CA ARG A 164 -2.63 5.26 6.26
C ARG A 164 -4.00 5.91 6.45
N LEU A 165 -4.61 6.44 5.38
CA LEU A 165 -5.97 6.97 5.40
C LEU A 165 -7.00 5.88 5.73
N GLY A 166 -6.90 4.72 5.09
CA GLY A 166 -7.77 3.57 5.41
C GLY A 166 -7.65 3.12 6.87
N LEU A 167 -6.42 3.04 7.39
CA LEU A 167 -6.17 2.74 8.81
C LEU A 167 -6.77 3.82 9.74
N LEU A 168 -6.65 5.09 9.34
CA LEU A 168 -7.26 6.22 10.07
C LEU A 168 -8.78 6.13 10.13
N ILE A 169 -9.44 5.75 9.03
CA ILE A 169 -10.90 5.60 8.97
C ILE A 169 -11.35 4.46 9.89
N ILE A 170 -10.69 3.30 9.81
CA ILE A 170 -11.02 2.14 10.67
C ILE A 170 -10.82 2.50 12.14
N ASP A 171 -9.71 3.15 12.50
CA ASP A 171 -9.50 3.65 13.85
C ASP A 171 -10.55 4.68 14.26
N GLY A 172 -10.96 5.57 13.35
CA GLY A 172 -11.98 6.58 13.59
C GLY A 172 -13.34 5.97 13.91
N LEU A 173 -13.72 4.90 13.22
CA LEU A 173 -14.93 4.14 13.50
C LEU A 173 -14.85 3.41 14.84
N ALA A 174 -13.72 2.73 15.11
CA ALA A 174 -13.50 2.04 16.38
C ALA A 174 -13.55 3.02 17.56
N PHE A 175 -12.87 4.16 17.43
CA PHE A 175 -12.89 5.23 18.41
C PHE A 175 -14.30 5.80 18.59
N SER A 176 -15.03 6.09 17.50
CA SER A 176 -16.39 6.63 17.58
C SER A 176 -17.35 5.69 18.31
N LEU A 177 -17.23 4.38 18.07
CA LEU A 177 -18.01 3.38 18.79
C LEU A 177 -17.72 3.42 20.30
N VAL A 178 -16.45 3.42 20.70
CA VAL A 178 -16.07 3.46 22.12
C VAL A 178 -16.47 4.79 22.77
N ALA A 179 -16.19 5.90 22.11
CA ALA A 179 -16.48 7.24 22.62
C ALA A 179 -17.99 7.49 22.77
N SER A 180 -18.81 7.00 21.83
CA SER A 180 -20.27 7.15 21.92
C SER A 180 -20.84 6.41 23.13
N VAL A 181 -20.37 5.20 23.43
CA VAL A 181 -20.78 4.47 24.64
C VAL A 181 -20.40 5.24 25.92
N VAL A 182 -19.22 5.85 25.95
CA VAL A 182 -18.76 6.65 27.10
C VAL A 182 -19.61 7.92 27.26
N LEU A 183 -19.89 8.62 26.16
CA LEU A 183 -20.55 9.93 26.20
C LEU A 183 -22.07 9.86 26.34
N VAL A 184 -22.74 8.81 25.83
CA VAL A 184 -24.21 8.66 25.97
C VAL A 184 -24.64 8.59 27.44
N GLY A 185 -23.77 8.12 28.33
CA GLY A 185 -24.04 8.14 29.77
C GLY A 185 -23.85 9.50 30.45
N MET A 186 -23.36 10.50 29.72
CA MET A 186 -23.05 11.83 30.23
C MET A 186 -24.04 12.83 29.65
N ASP A 187 -24.96 13.36 30.47
CA ASP A 187 -25.90 14.42 30.06
C ASP A 187 -25.14 15.74 29.88
N THR A 188 -24.46 15.89 28.74
CA THR A 188 -23.57 17.01 28.46
C THR A 188 -24.11 17.90 27.35
N GLU A 189 -24.06 19.21 27.57
CA GLU A 189 -24.31 20.20 26.53
C GLU A 189 -23.36 20.04 25.34
N ALA A 190 -23.82 20.41 24.13
CA ALA A 190 -23.14 20.09 22.87
C ALA A 190 -21.66 20.53 22.81
N ALA A 191 -21.34 21.73 23.32
CA ALA A 191 -19.97 22.24 23.32
C ALA A 191 -19.04 21.45 24.26
N LEU A 192 -19.54 21.08 25.44
CA LEU A 192 -18.80 20.25 26.40
C LEU A 192 -18.64 18.82 25.86
N GLY A 193 -19.70 18.25 25.27
CA GLY A 193 -19.66 16.93 24.63
C GLY A 193 -18.62 16.87 23.50
N ALA A 194 -18.54 17.90 22.65
CA ALA A 194 -17.52 17.99 21.60
C ALA A 194 -16.10 18.07 22.16
N MET A 195 -15.88 18.87 23.21
CA MET A 195 -14.58 18.97 23.89
C MET A 195 -14.19 17.63 24.53
N LEU A 196 -15.12 16.96 25.21
CA LEU A 196 -14.89 15.63 25.81
C LEU A 196 -14.58 14.58 24.75
N TYR A 197 -15.29 14.57 23.62
CA TYR A 197 -14.99 13.70 22.50
C TYR A 197 -13.57 13.94 21.96
N ALA A 198 -13.15 15.20 21.83
CA ALA A 198 -11.79 15.53 21.42
C ALA A 198 -10.72 15.07 22.45
N LEU A 199 -10.99 15.22 23.75
CA LEU A 199 -10.11 14.73 24.82
C LEU A 199 -10.02 13.20 24.84
N LEU A 200 -11.13 12.49 24.66
CA LEU A 200 -11.14 11.04 24.51
C LEU A 200 -10.34 10.61 23.28
N GLY A 201 -10.46 11.33 22.17
CA GLY A 201 -9.68 11.08 20.96
C GLY A 201 -8.19 11.29 21.19
N ALA A 202 -7.82 12.39 21.84
CA ALA A 202 -6.44 12.65 22.23
C ALA A 202 -5.87 11.50 23.09
N ALA A 203 -6.59 11.11 24.15
CA ALA A 203 -6.20 10.00 25.02
C ALA A 203 -6.10 8.67 24.27
N TRP A 204 -7.04 8.38 23.37
CA TRP A 204 -7.03 7.17 22.53
C TRP A 204 -5.80 7.13 21.64
N PHE A 205 -5.62 8.13 20.77
CA PHE A 205 -4.56 8.07 19.75
C PHE A 205 -3.16 8.24 20.33
N VAL A 206 -2.97 9.15 21.29
CA VAL A 206 -1.68 9.35 21.94
C VAL A 206 -1.38 8.21 22.92
N GLY A 207 -2.38 7.77 23.69
CA GLY A 207 -2.21 6.69 24.67
C GLY A 207 -1.86 5.35 24.03
N PHE A 208 -2.64 4.90 23.02
CA PHE A 208 -2.32 3.65 22.32
C PHE A 208 -0.92 3.68 21.70
N GLU A 209 -0.57 4.80 21.09
CA GLU A 209 0.73 4.97 20.50
C GLU A 209 1.90 4.86 21.48
N VAL A 210 1.86 5.61 22.57
CA VAL A 210 2.95 5.61 23.55
C VAL A 210 3.00 4.28 24.30
N LEU A 211 1.84 3.72 24.65
CA LEU A 211 1.76 2.54 25.51
C LEU A 211 1.92 1.23 24.73
N THR A 212 1.34 1.11 23.54
CA THR A 212 1.33 -0.14 22.76
C THR A 212 2.16 -0.06 21.48
N GLY A 213 2.52 1.15 21.05
CA GLY A 213 3.32 1.38 19.85
C GLY A 213 2.49 1.51 18.58
N ALA A 214 1.16 1.55 18.62
CA ALA A 214 0.32 1.90 17.46
C ALA A 214 -1.14 2.06 17.88
N SER A 215 -1.94 2.72 17.03
CA SER A 215 -3.40 2.68 17.17
C SER A 215 -3.96 1.27 16.90
N PRO A 216 -5.17 0.94 17.39
CA PRO A 216 -5.74 -0.41 17.25
C PRO A 216 -5.79 -0.95 15.82
N ALA A 217 -6.22 -0.15 14.84
CA ALA A 217 -6.22 -0.57 13.43
C ALA A 217 -4.78 -0.83 12.95
N LYS A 218 -3.82 0.05 13.26
CA LYS A 218 -2.41 -0.18 12.86
C LYS A 218 -1.90 -1.51 13.42
N HIS A 219 -2.17 -1.81 14.69
CA HIS A 219 -1.82 -3.10 15.28
C HIS A 219 -2.48 -4.28 14.58
N LEU A 220 -3.78 -4.18 14.29
CA LEU A 220 -4.53 -5.22 13.59
C LEU A 220 -3.92 -5.52 12.22
N PHE A 221 -3.44 -4.50 11.51
CA PHE A 221 -2.82 -4.61 10.19
C PHE A 221 -1.29 -4.81 10.21
N GLY A 222 -0.69 -5.08 11.38
CA GLY A 222 0.74 -5.42 11.48
C GLY A 222 1.69 -4.23 11.43
N TYR A 223 1.19 -3.01 11.64
CA TYR A 223 2.01 -1.80 11.73
C TYR A 223 2.32 -1.42 13.18
N GLU A 224 3.41 -0.69 13.31
CA GLU A 224 3.83 0.01 14.51
C GLU A 224 4.20 1.46 14.17
N VAL A 225 4.18 2.29 15.20
CA VAL A 225 4.70 3.64 15.20
C VAL A 225 5.81 3.70 16.22
N ARG A 226 6.97 4.14 15.74
CA ARG A 226 8.21 4.10 16.49
C ARG A 226 9.08 5.30 16.22
N ASP A 227 10.03 5.53 17.10
CA ASP A 227 11.11 6.47 16.90
C ASP A 227 11.91 6.04 15.67
N ARG A 228 12.19 6.98 14.78
CA ARG A 228 12.85 6.68 13.51
C ARG A 228 14.32 6.31 13.68
N GLU A 229 14.97 6.84 14.70
CA GLU A 229 16.40 6.65 14.96
C GLU A 229 16.63 5.41 15.82
N THR A 230 15.85 5.26 16.90
CA THR A 230 16.06 4.16 17.86
C THR A 230 15.21 2.93 17.57
N GLY A 231 14.07 3.10 16.90
CA GLY A 231 13.09 2.04 16.68
C GLY A 231 12.20 1.75 17.90
N ASP A 232 12.36 2.49 19.00
CA ASP A 232 11.58 2.33 20.22
C ASP A 232 10.16 2.91 20.09
N LYS A 233 9.29 2.65 21.07
CA LYS A 233 8.01 3.35 21.16
C LYS A 233 8.23 4.85 21.33
N LEU A 234 7.30 5.64 20.79
CA LEU A 234 7.36 7.09 20.92
C LEU A 234 7.21 7.55 22.38
N SER A 235 7.95 8.59 22.72
CA SER A 235 7.66 9.38 23.92
C SER A 235 6.31 10.12 23.79
N TRP A 236 5.76 10.57 24.92
CA TRP A 236 4.57 11.40 24.97
C TRP A 236 4.69 12.66 24.11
N GLU A 237 5.86 13.31 24.14
CA GLU A 237 6.13 14.52 23.35
C GLU A 237 6.11 14.22 21.85
N GLN A 238 6.78 13.16 21.40
CA GLN A 238 6.80 12.79 19.99
C GLN A 238 5.41 12.40 19.49
N SER A 239 4.66 11.61 20.25
CA SER A 239 3.28 11.28 19.88
C SER A 239 2.39 12.53 19.83
N ALA A 240 2.50 13.44 20.81
CA ALA A 240 1.74 14.69 20.80
C ALA A 240 2.06 15.57 19.59
N LYS A 241 3.35 15.74 19.24
CA LYS A 241 3.76 16.46 18.02
C LYS A 241 3.17 15.83 16.78
N ARG A 242 3.18 14.50 16.66
CA ARG A 242 2.64 13.82 15.48
C ARG A 242 1.11 13.91 15.40
N GLN A 243 0.44 13.81 16.55
CA GLN A 243 -1.02 13.89 16.68
C GLN A 243 -1.53 15.33 16.85
N TRP A 244 -0.70 16.36 16.60
CA TRP A 244 -1.06 17.77 16.81
C TRP A 244 -2.41 18.15 16.16
N TRP A 245 -2.64 17.64 14.96
CA TRP A 245 -3.85 17.89 14.17
C TRP A 245 -5.09 17.26 14.80
N ARG A 246 -4.95 16.23 15.65
CA ARG A 246 -6.04 15.72 16.49
C ARG A 246 -6.20 16.56 17.74
N LEU A 247 -5.09 16.86 18.42
CA LEU A 247 -5.08 17.63 19.68
C LEU A 247 -5.71 19.01 19.53
N ILE A 248 -5.55 19.66 18.37
CA ILE A 248 -6.14 20.96 18.12
C ILE A 248 -7.68 20.95 18.15
N ASN A 249 -8.34 19.78 17.98
CA ASN A 249 -9.80 19.66 18.13
C ASN A 249 -10.29 19.90 19.56
N ILE A 250 -9.41 19.92 20.57
CA ILE A 250 -9.77 20.30 21.94
C ILE A 250 -10.22 21.77 21.98
N VAL A 251 -9.70 22.62 21.07
CA VAL A 251 -10.12 24.01 20.94
C VAL A 251 -11.47 24.06 20.20
N PRO A 252 -12.56 24.48 20.87
CA PRO A 252 -13.88 24.49 20.24
C PRO A 252 -13.95 25.40 19.01
N GLY A 253 -14.69 24.97 17.98
CA GLY A 253 -14.89 25.72 16.74
C GLY A 253 -13.67 25.70 15.81
N ILE A 254 -12.73 26.62 16.00
CA ILE A 254 -11.59 26.81 15.07
C ILE A 254 -10.67 25.59 15.00
N GLY A 255 -10.61 24.79 16.07
CA GLY A 255 -9.78 23.59 16.14
C GLY A 255 -10.10 22.57 15.05
N SER A 256 -11.39 22.33 14.78
CA SER A 256 -11.82 21.37 13.77
C SER A 256 -11.45 21.80 12.34
N LEU A 257 -11.49 23.10 12.06
CA LEU A 257 -11.06 23.64 10.76
C LEU A 257 -9.55 23.44 10.56
N ILE A 258 -8.74 23.77 11.57
CA ILE A 258 -7.29 23.58 11.52
C ILE A 258 -6.94 22.09 11.38
N SER A 259 -7.65 21.23 12.14
CA SER A 259 -7.50 19.78 12.06
C SER A 259 -7.78 19.24 10.65
N PHE A 260 -8.85 19.71 10.01
CA PHE A 260 -9.24 19.27 8.67
C PHE A 260 -8.16 19.59 7.63
N PHE A 261 -7.72 20.86 7.54
CA PHE A 261 -6.64 21.24 6.62
C PHE A 261 -5.31 20.62 7.00
N GLY A 262 -5.04 20.46 8.31
CA GLY A 262 -3.88 19.74 8.82
C GLY A 262 -3.83 18.30 8.34
N MET A 263 -4.96 17.57 8.40
CA MET A 263 -5.08 16.20 7.91
C MET A 263 -4.78 16.08 6.41
N ILE A 264 -5.29 17.03 5.60
CA ILE A 264 -5.00 17.08 4.16
C ILE A 264 -3.51 17.33 3.92
N ALA A 265 -2.94 18.35 4.56
CA ALA A 265 -1.54 18.72 4.39
C ALA A 265 -0.57 17.59 4.80
N ILE A 266 -0.83 16.90 5.92
CA ILE A 266 -0.01 15.75 6.34
C ILE A 266 -0.22 14.56 5.40
N GLY A 267 -1.44 14.33 4.90
CA GLY A 267 -1.75 13.29 3.93
C GLY A 267 -0.96 13.47 2.63
N MET A 268 -1.02 14.67 2.05
CA MET A 268 -0.28 15.06 0.85
C MET A 268 1.24 15.01 1.02
N SER A 269 1.73 15.12 2.25
CA SER A 269 3.16 15.06 2.54
C SER A 269 3.73 13.64 2.59
N ILE A 270 2.88 12.61 2.59
CA ILE A 270 3.29 11.21 2.58
C ILE A 270 3.46 10.78 1.11
N LYS A 271 4.71 10.69 0.67
CA LYS A 271 5.06 10.47 -0.74
C LYS A 271 6.19 9.47 -0.85
N GLN A 272 6.33 8.84 -2.01
CA GLN A 272 7.40 7.88 -2.25
C GLN A 272 8.80 8.53 -2.14
N ASP A 273 8.93 9.79 -2.58
CA ASP A 273 10.17 10.58 -2.55
C ASP A 273 10.80 10.72 -1.16
N ASN A 274 9.98 10.72 -0.10
CA ASN A 274 10.38 10.82 1.29
C ASN A 274 10.23 9.49 2.05
N GLY A 275 10.08 8.39 1.31
CA GLY A 275 9.89 7.06 1.88
C GLY A 275 8.58 6.90 2.64
N PHE A 276 7.52 7.60 2.25
CA PHE A 276 6.21 7.59 2.91
C PHE A 276 6.24 8.06 4.37
N ILE A 277 7.09 9.03 4.68
CA ILE A 277 7.17 9.66 6.01
C ILE A 277 6.49 11.01 5.93
N GLY A 278 5.36 11.19 6.63
CA GLY A 278 4.62 12.46 6.59
C GLY A 278 5.33 13.61 7.31
N SER A 279 4.93 14.86 7.05
CA SER A 279 5.50 16.05 7.69
C SER A 279 5.38 16.02 9.21
N HIS A 280 4.22 15.60 9.73
CA HIS A 280 4.00 15.35 11.16
C HIS A 280 4.93 14.27 11.73
N ASP A 281 5.16 13.17 11.01
CA ASP A 281 6.10 12.12 11.41
C ASP A 281 7.54 12.66 11.46
N ARG A 282 7.96 13.41 10.43
CA ARG A 282 9.29 14.05 10.38
C ARG A 282 9.49 15.03 11.52
N TRP A 283 8.48 15.86 11.82
CA TRP A 283 8.54 16.81 12.93
C TRP A 283 8.62 16.11 14.30
N ALA A 284 7.99 14.95 14.42
CA ALA A 284 8.02 14.13 15.62
C ALA A 284 9.26 13.22 15.73
N GLY A 285 10.11 13.12 14.70
CA GLY A 285 11.18 12.12 14.65
C GLY A 285 10.65 10.68 14.64
N ALA A 286 9.45 10.47 14.12
CA ALA A 286 8.73 9.20 14.16
C ALA A 286 8.57 8.60 12.76
N GLU A 287 8.19 7.34 12.72
CA GLU A 287 7.75 6.67 11.49
C GLU A 287 6.65 5.65 11.78
N VAL A 288 5.85 5.34 10.76
CA VAL A 288 4.98 4.16 10.76
C VAL A 288 5.63 3.11 9.89
N ALA A 289 5.88 1.93 10.45
CA ALA A 289 6.56 0.83 9.79
C ALA A 289 5.82 -0.49 10.04
N ARG A 290 5.98 -1.45 9.13
CA ARG A 290 5.55 -2.84 9.37
C ARG A 290 6.41 -3.45 10.47
N LYS A 291 5.79 -4.21 11.38
CA LYS A 291 6.49 -4.96 12.42
C LYS A 291 7.37 -6.04 11.77
N SER A 292 8.63 -6.11 12.17
CA SER A 292 9.53 -7.17 11.72
C SER A 292 9.01 -8.55 12.17
N GLY A 293 8.93 -9.50 11.23
CA GLY A 293 8.53 -10.89 11.50
C GLY A 293 7.05 -11.23 11.31
N ARG A 294 6.29 -10.43 10.54
CA ARG A 294 4.90 -10.72 10.13
C ARG A 294 4.62 -10.45 8.66
#